data_AF-A0A7S4ASZ7-F1
#
_entry.id   AF-A0A7S4ASZ7-F1
#
_cell.length_a   1.000
_cell.length_b   1.000
_cell.length_c   1.000
_cell.angle_alpha   90.00
_cell.angle_beta   90.00
_cell.angle_gamma   90.00
#
_symmetry.space_group_name_H-M   'P 1'
#
loop_
_entity.id
_entity.type
_entity.pdbx_description
1 polymer ?
#
loop_
_entity_poly.entity_id
_entity_poly.type
_entity_poly.pdbx_seq_one_letter_code
_entity_poly.pdbx_strand_id
1 'polypeptide(L)'
;MYKSSEIPVNSPFPHASKETEYEYDVVIVGAGVAGCSAAYHLLTQQQGNEASTTGLRLLVVDAGPAPGEGLAPHIRSGTATMEVAPCVKMMVQLFAGSCDDFVRHHGREGAKRYLDATREGLILQKRIAGKLWSTEKDYRTHLKELGSYYVGSNERDEIELKREFEILSLLMEDDDGIEWCDANRLSSVEGMSKDFHSGIYFPRDAVIDSSLYAKILMEHVLKESGGSAEFWPNTTVQSIDRQSSDETVSIKIDKEHRTITAKHVVVATGALRMFQQQQEYERLNGLMKPCYSYLVHVPTTTPSEVDAYNEDYCSSNFFTWGYTHDWCYTNGKIRVSGEDHFSAYKAPKEEERCNRLSRWTLERYGCADSYTEEEVSSFPRQYGLYSETVDMVPIVGTFLKDKNICYLLGCNAWGQTILSYCASLVPALLGYQELTESQQDVLNLVSIRRFSRLPTN
;
A
#
# COMPACT_ATOMS: atom_id res chain seq x y z
N MET A 1 44.68 0.90 -2.62
CA MET A 1 44.68 -0.57 -2.44
C MET A 1 44.12 -0.87 -1.06
N TYR A 2 42.81 -0.98 -0.93
CA TYR A 2 42.13 -1.40 0.29
C TYR A 2 41.63 -2.83 0.09
N LYS A 3 42.00 -3.71 1.03
CA LYS A 3 41.71 -5.15 1.02
C LYS A 3 40.21 -5.39 1.18
N SER A 4 39.63 -6.17 0.27
CA SER A 4 38.30 -6.76 0.41
C SER A 4 38.32 -7.75 1.58
N SER A 5 37.43 -7.56 2.55
CA SER A 5 37.14 -8.57 3.57
C SER A 5 36.02 -9.44 3.04
N GLU A 6 36.35 -10.70 2.77
CA GLU A 6 35.40 -11.76 2.41
C GLU A 6 34.51 -12.07 3.62
N ILE A 7 33.19 -12.03 3.40
CA ILE A 7 32.20 -12.51 4.37
C ILE A 7 32.25 -14.04 4.36
N PRO A 8 32.42 -14.72 5.51
CA PRO A 8 32.54 -16.17 5.54
C PRO A 8 31.18 -16.83 5.25
N VAL A 9 31.15 -17.66 4.22
CA VAL A 9 30.09 -18.63 3.93
C VAL A 9 30.21 -19.76 4.96
N ASN A 10 29.48 -19.67 6.06
CA ASN A 10 29.37 -20.76 7.02
C ASN A 10 28.07 -21.54 6.78
N SER A 11 28.22 -22.71 6.16
CA SER A 11 27.25 -23.81 6.26
C SER A 11 27.47 -24.56 7.57
N PRO A 12 26.40 -24.79 8.34
CA PRO A 12 26.29 -26.04 9.07
C PRO A 12 24.89 -26.63 8.90
N PHE A 13 24.78 -27.73 8.17
CA PHE A 13 23.63 -28.63 8.27
C PHE A 13 23.81 -29.55 9.49
N PRO A 14 22.90 -29.57 10.47
CA PRO A 14 22.74 -30.70 11.36
C PRO A 14 21.63 -31.62 10.87
N HIS A 15 21.97 -32.90 10.85
CA HIS A 15 21.16 -34.12 10.80
C HIS A 15 19.62 -34.04 10.78
N ALA A 16 19.09 -34.73 9.78
CA ALA A 16 17.69 -35.08 9.58
C ALA A 16 17.04 -35.77 10.81
N SER A 17 16.00 -35.14 11.34
CA SER A 17 14.86 -35.84 11.92
C SER A 17 13.80 -35.99 10.82
N LYS A 18 13.15 -37.15 10.77
CA LYS A 18 12.04 -37.40 9.83
C LYS A 18 10.82 -36.59 10.23
N GLU A 19 10.11 -36.11 9.21
CA GLU A 19 8.75 -35.55 9.19
C GLU A 19 8.58 -34.04 9.42
N THR A 20 9.18 -33.24 8.53
CA THR A 20 8.41 -32.19 7.83
C THR A 20 8.70 -32.30 6.34
N GLU A 21 7.68 -32.58 5.52
CA GLU A 21 7.79 -32.76 4.06
C GLU A 21 8.05 -31.43 3.31
N TYR A 22 8.06 -30.32 4.04
CA TYR A 22 8.19 -28.96 3.50
C TYR A 22 9.38 -28.19 4.11
N GLU A 23 9.97 -27.29 3.32
CA GLU A 23 11.14 -26.48 3.71
C GLU A 23 10.76 -25.30 4.62
N TYR A 24 9.61 -24.66 4.37
CA TYR A 24 9.12 -23.52 5.12
C TYR A 24 7.67 -23.71 5.57
N ASP A 25 7.30 -23.18 6.73
CA ASP A 25 5.90 -23.15 7.15
C ASP A 25 5.11 -22.16 6.28
N VAL A 26 5.69 -20.99 6.03
CA VAL A 26 5.05 -19.94 5.22
C VAL A 26 6.08 -19.34 4.26
N VAL A 27 5.68 -19.22 2.98
CA VAL A 27 6.39 -18.40 2.00
C VAL A 27 5.51 -17.21 1.62
N ILE A 28 6.03 -16.00 1.77
CA ILE A 28 5.37 -14.76 1.33
C ILE A 28 6.01 -14.32 0.02
N VAL A 29 5.19 -14.17 -1.02
CA VAL A 29 5.63 -13.72 -2.36
C VAL A 29 5.25 -12.25 -2.52
N GLY A 30 6.26 -11.39 -2.47
CA GLY A 30 6.14 -9.93 -2.51
C GLY A 30 6.48 -9.30 -1.15
N ALA A 31 7.39 -8.33 -1.15
CA ALA A 31 7.89 -7.57 0.00
C ALA A 31 7.51 -6.08 -0.07
N GLY A 32 6.32 -5.77 -0.63
CA GLY A 32 5.68 -4.47 -0.41
C GLY A 32 5.09 -4.36 1.01
N VAL A 33 4.41 -3.25 1.32
CA VAL A 33 3.80 -3.04 2.65
C VAL A 33 2.94 -4.22 3.09
N ALA A 34 2.13 -4.79 2.19
CA ALA A 34 1.26 -5.90 2.48
C ALA A 34 2.02 -7.17 2.93
N GLY A 35 3.04 -7.59 2.18
CA GLY A 35 3.84 -8.77 2.48
C GLY A 35 4.70 -8.60 3.72
N CYS A 36 5.35 -7.44 3.88
CA CYS A 36 6.14 -7.15 5.08
C CYS A 36 5.26 -7.04 6.34
N SER A 37 4.04 -6.49 6.22
CA SER A 37 3.08 -6.45 7.34
C SER A 37 2.62 -7.87 7.70
N ALA A 38 2.37 -8.73 6.72
CA ALA A 38 1.99 -10.12 6.97
C ALA A 38 3.12 -10.89 7.69
N ALA A 39 4.38 -10.70 7.26
CA ALA A 39 5.56 -11.25 7.92
C ALA A 39 5.66 -10.79 9.39
N TYR A 40 5.46 -9.49 9.63
CA TYR A 40 5.48 -8.91 10.96
C TYR A 40 4.40 -9.51 11.89
N HIS A 41 3.19 -9.68 11.38
CA HIS A 41 2.08 -10.24 12.17
C HIS A 41 2.27 -11.73 12.47
N LEU A 42 2.84 -12.51 11.53
CA LEU A 42 3.19 -13.91 11.77
C LEU A 42 4.26 -14.04 12.86
N LEU A 43 5.31 -13.20 12.83
CA LEU A 43 6.33 -13.18 13.88
C LEU A 43 5.73 -12.79 15.24
N THR A 44 4.92 -11.72 15.27
CA THR A 44 4.33 -11.22 16.53
C THR A 44 3.47 -12.29 17.19
N GLN A 45 2.71 -13.06 16.39
CA GLN A 45 1.90 -14.16 16.89
C GLN A 45 2.75 -15.30 17.47
N GLN A 46 3.89 -15.62 16.85
CA GLN A 46 4.82 -16.62 17.38
C GLN A 46 5.36 -16.21 18.76
N GLN A 47 5.71 -14.93 18.93
CA GLN A 47 6.24 -14.43 20.21
C GLN A 47 5.21 -14.43 21.34
N GLY A 48 3.91 -14.32 21.01
CA GLY A 48 2.82 -14.40 21.98
C GLY A 48 2.50 -15.82 22.46
N ASN A 49 2.90 -16.85 21.71
CA ASN A 49 2.63 -18.25 22.02
C ASN A 49 3.87 -18.93 22.64
N GLU A 50 4.03 -18.80 23.96
CA GLU A 50 5.12 -19.42 24.74
C GLU A 50 5.17 -20.97 24.63
N ALA A 51 4.12 -21.60 24.09
CA ALA A 51 3.97 -23.05 24.00
C ALA A 51 4.58 -23.71 22.74
N SER A 52 4.98 -22.94 21.70
CA SER A 52 5.57 -23.51 20.48
C SER A 52 7.09 -23.56 20.56
N THR A 53 7.67 -24.74 20.81
CA THR A 53 9.12 -24.94 20.89
C THR A 53 9.83 -24.90 19.53
N THR A 54 9.10 -25.00 18.43
CA THR A 54 9.59 -24.83 17.06
C THR A 54 9.06 -23.51 16.51
N GLY A 55 9.95 -22.57 16.21
CA GLY A 55 9.58 -21.30 15.59
C GLY A 55 9.06 -21.50 14.16
N LEU A 56 8.16 -20.62 13.71
CA LEU A 56 7.60 -20.63 12.37
C LEU A 56 8.71 -20.32 11.37
N ARG A 57 8.99 -21.25 10.45
CA ARG A 57 9.97 -21.03 9.39
C ARG A 57 9.34 -20.18 8.28
N LEU A 58 9.78 -18.93 8.20
CA LEU A 58 9.26 -17.94 7.27
C LEU A 58 10.28 -17.65 6.16
N LEU A 59 9.82 -17.62 4.92
CA LEU A 59 10.59 -17.04 3.82
C LEU A 59 9.79 -15.94 3.15
N VAL A 60 10.41 -14.78 2.96
CA VAL A 60 9.88 -13.72 2.11
C VAL A 60 10.72 -13.66 0.84
N VAL A 61 10.07 -13.80 -0.32
CA VAL A 61 10.71 -13.67 -1.63
C VAL A 61 10.19 -12.43 -2.34
N ASP A 62 11.07 -11.64 -2.92
CA ASP A 62 10.69 -10.50 -3.76
C ASP A 62 11.57 -10.43 -4.99
N ALA A 63 10.96 -10.09 -6.13
CA ALA A 63 11.68 -9.96 -7.38
C ALA A 63 12.51 -8.66 -7.45
N GLY A 64 12.20 -7.70 -6.58
CA GLY A 64 12.93 -6.47 -6.38
C GLY A 64 14.19 -6.61 -5.52
N PRO A 65 15.06 -5.59 -5.54
CA PRO A 65 16.32 -5.62 -4.81
C PRO A 65 16.17 -5.44 -3.30
N ALA A 66 15.07 -4.83 -2.84
CA ALA A 66 14.80 -4.55 -1.44
C ALA A 66 13.29 -4.44 -1.16
N PRO A 67 12.87 -4.58 0.11
CA PRO A 67 11.48 -4.37 0.50
C PRO A 67 10.98 -2.98 0.09
N GLY A 68 9.75 -2.92 -0.40
CA GLY A 68 9.07 -1.69 -0.81
C GLY A 68 9.45 -1.11 -2.17
N GLU A 69 10.49 -1.62 -2.85
CA GLU A 69 11.00 -1.01 -4.09
C GLU A 69 10.34 -1.55 -5.37
N GLY A 70 9.86 -2.79 -5.37
CA GLY A 70 9.41 -3.48 -6.59
C GLY A 70 10.59 -3.81 -7.52
N LEU A 71 10.33 -4.00 -8.81
CA LEU A 71 11.36 -4.33 -9.84
C LEU A 71 12.23 -3.12 -10.22
N ALA A 72 12.65 -2.32 -9.24
CA ALA A 72 13.50 -1.16 -9.46
C ALA A 72 14.81 -1.56 -10.19
N PRO A 73 15.34 -0.69 -11.07
CA PRO A 73 14.85 0.65 -11.42
C PRO A 73 13.73 0.64 -12.48
N HIS A 74 13.42 -0.50 -13.09
CA HIS A 74 12.58 -0.57 -14.29
C HIS A 74 11.09 -0.38 -14.02
N ILE A 75 10.55 -1.04 -12.98
CA ILE A 75 9.14 -0.95 -12.62
C ILE A 75 9.04 -0.91 -11.11
N ARG A 76 8.70 0.26 -10.55
CA ARG A 76 8.59 0.41 -9.10
C ARG A 76 7.26 -0.13 -8.57
N SER A 77 7.28 -0.59 -7.32
CA SER A 77 6.06 -0.96 -6.59
C SER A 77 5.20 0.27 -6.30
N GLY A 78 3.88 0.12 -6.15
CA GLY A 78 3.00 1.16 -5.60
C GLY A 78 3.30 1.52 -4.13
N THR A 79 4.24 0.80 -3.49
CA THR A 79 4.86 1.14 -2.20
C THR A 79 6.05 2.10 -2.34
N ALA A 80 6.66 2.18 -3.52
CA ALA A 80 7.93 2.86 -3.71
C ALA A 80 7.76 4.39 -3.66
N THR A 81 8.60 5.01 -2.85
CA THR A 81 8.65 6.46 -2.62
C THR A 81 9.81 7.10 -3.41
N MET A 82 9.81 8.43 -3.54
CA MET A 82 10.94 9.16 -4.15
C MET A 82 11.96 9.50 -3.08
N GLU A 83 13.25 9.38 -3.37
CA GLU A 83 14.31 9.76 -2.42
C GLU A 83 14.20 11.24 -1.99
N VAL A 84 13.84 12.12 -2.92
CA VAL A 84 13.66 13.56 -2.67
C VAL A 84 12.34 13.91 -1.97
N ALA A 85 11.39 12.97 -1.95
CA ALA A 85 10.07 13.13 -1.34
C ALA A 85 9.57 11.79 -0.76
N PRO A 86 10.18 11.31 0.32
CA PRO A 86 9.95 9.95 0.82
C PRO A 86 8.57 9.78 1.45
N CYS A 87 8.04 10.81 2.12
CA CYS A 87 6.74 10.77 2.77
C CYS A 87 5.63 11.13 1.76
N VAL A 88 5.21 10.14 0.98
CA VAL A 88 4.27 10.31 -0.15
C VAL A 88 2.99 9.53 0.02
N LYS A 89 3.03 8.41 0.76
CA LYS A 89 1.95 7.45 0.68
C LYS A 89 0.86 7.81 1.67
N MET A 90 -0.34 8.01 1.13
CA MET A 90 -1.51 8.39 1.91
C MET A 90 -2.00 7.26 2.81
N MET A 91 -2.34 7.62 4.04
CA MET A 91 -3.04 6.81 5.01
C MET A 91 -4.40 7.48 5.29
N VAL A 92 -5.39 7.13 4.47
CA VAL A 92 -6.70 7.80 4.43
C VAL A 92 -7.83 6.86 4.81
N GLN A 93 -8.93 7.45 5.27
CA GLN A 93 -10.17 6.76 5.64
C GLN A 93 -11.28 7.01 4.60
N LEU A 94 -11.03 6.61 3.36
CA LEU A 94 -11.92 6.83 2.23
C LEU A 94 -12.04 5.60 1.31
N PHE A 95 -13.14 5.54 0.57
CA PHE A 95 -13.36 4.54 -0.48
C PHE A 95 -12.56 4.90 -1.72
N ALA A 96 -12.15 3.91 -2.52
CA ALA A 96 -11.50 4.11 -3.82
C ALA A 96 -12.49 4.52 -4.94
N GLY A 97 -13.42 5.42 -4.64
CA GLY A 97 -14.54 5.86 -5.47
C GLY A 97 -15.50 6.76 -4.69
N SER A 98 -16.66 7.09 -5.26
CA SER A 98 -17.70 7.87 -4.56
C SER A 98 -18.36 7.03 -3.45
N CYS A 99 -18.82 7.68 -2.38
CA CYS A 99 -19.58 7.05 -1.32
C CYS A 99 -20.86 6.41 -1.86
N ASP A 100 -21.55 7.06 -2.79
CA ASP A 100 -22.75 6.52 -3.43
C ASP A 100 -22.46 5.20 -4.17
N ASP A 101 -21.40 5.15 -4.96
CA ASP A 101 -21.03 3.95 -5.70
C ASP A 101 -20.68 2.81 -4.75
N PHE A 102 -19.93 3.11 -3.70
CA PHE A 102 -19.51 2.11 -2.72
C PHE A 102 -20.70 1.58 -1.92
N VAL A 103 -21.58 2.46 -1.44
CA VAL A 103 -22.81 2.08 -0.71
C VAL A 103 -23.78 1.33 -1.62
N ARG A 104 -23.89 1.71 -2.90
CA ARG A 104 -24.70 0.98 -3.87
C ARG A 104 -24.20 -0.44 -4.09
N HIS A 105 -22.88 -0.63 -4.13
CA HIS A 105 -22.28 -1.95 -4.38
C HIS A 105 -22.29 -2.84 -3.13
N HIS A 106 -21.94 -2.30 -1.96
CA HIS A 106 -21.68 -3.07 -0.74
C HIS A 106 -22.75 -2.90 0.35
N GLY A 107 -23.73 -2.02 0.14
CA GLY A 107 -24.68 -1.59 1.16
C GLY A 107 -24.03 -0.68 2.21
N ARG A 108 -24.87 -0.06 3.04
CA ARG A 108 -24.40 0.82 4.13
C ARG A 108 -23.52 0.08 5.15
N GLU A 109 -23.91 -1.14 5.52
CA GLU A 109 -23.13 -1.97 6.44
C GLU A 109 -21.77 -2.37 5.85
N GLY A 110 -21.70 -2.68 4.55
CA GLY A 110 -20.43 -2.97 3.88
C GLY A 110 -19.53 -1.74 3.80
N ALA A 111 -20.10 -0.57 3.51
CA ALA A 111 -19.39 0.71 3.52
C ALA A 111 -18.85 1.07 4.91
N LYS A 112 -19.67 0.96 5.96
CA LYS A 112 -19.25 1.18 7.34
C LYS A 112 -18.11 0.24 7.75
N ARG A 113 -18.27 -1.06 7.52
CA ARG A 113 -17.24 -2.07 7.80
C ARG A 113 -15.91 -1.79 7.08
N TYR A 114 -15.96 -1.26 5.85
CA TYR A 114 -14.76 -0.86 5.13
C TYR A 114 -14.07 0.33 5.83
N LEU A 115 -14.82 1.36 6.22
CA LEU A 115 -14.27 2.53 6.92
C LEU A 115 -13.70 2.14 8.28
N ASP A 116 -14.40 1.30 9.04
CA ASP A 116 -13.92 0.77 10.33
C ASP A 116 -12.60 0.01 10.15
N ALA A 117 -12.51 -0.90 9.18
CA ALA A 117 -11.28 -1.63 8.88
C ALA A 117 -10.13 -0.70 8.44
N THR A 118 -10.47 0.36 7.71
CA THR A 118 -9.50 1.37 7.26
C THR A 118 -8.97 2.19 8.43
N ARG A 119 -9.83 2.58 9.37
CA ARG A 119 -9.49 3.25 10.63
C ARG A 119 -8.60 2.38 11.51
N GLU A 120 -8.98 1.14 11.73
CA GLU A 120 -8.16 0.20 12.49
C GLU A 120 -6.80 -0.02 11.84
N GLY A 121 -6.75 -0.08 10.50
CA GLY A 121 -5.52 -0.15 9.73
C GLY A 121 -4.62 1.07 9.87
N LEU A 122 -5.19 2.27 9.92
CA LEU A 122 -4.51 3.54 10.18
C LEU A 122 -3.87 3.54 11.57
N ILE A 123 -4.66 3.23 12.61
CA ILE A 123 -4.20 3.15 14.00
C ILE A 123 -3.10 2.10 14.14
N LEU A 124 -3.30 0.92 13.54
CA LEU A 124 -2.35 -0.18 13.57
C LEU A 124 -0.99 0.22 12.99
N GLN A 125 -0.98 0.85 11.81
CA GLN A 125 0.26 1.29 11.17
C GLN A 125 0.99 2.36 11.98
N LYS A 126 0.28 3.40 12.46
CA LYS A 126 0.87 4.44 13.32
C LYS A 126 1.51 3.82 14.57
N ARG A 127 0.82 2.88 15.21
CA ARG A 127 1.31 2.15 16.39
C ARG A 127 2.57 1.32 16.08
N ILE A 128 2.58 0.58 14.97
CA ILE A 128 3.74 -0.23 14.59
C ILE A 128 4.93 0.67 14.24
N ALA A 129 4.70 1.72 13.45
CA ALA A 129 5.71 2.72 13.12
C ALA A 129 6.29 3.36 14.39
N GLY A 130 5.45 3.81 15.33
CA GLY A 130 5.90 4.39 16.60
C GLY A 130 6.66 3.41 17.50
N LYS A 131 6.38 2.10 17.40
CA LYS A 131 7.12 1.07 18.12
C LYS A 131 8.50 0.79 17.50
N LEU A 132 8.58 0.76 16.17
CA LEU A 132 9.80 0.31 15.46
C LEU A 132 10.75 1.45 15.11
N TRP A 133 10.24 2.68 14.97
CA TRP A 133 11.04 3.85 14.67
C TRP A 133 11.51 4.45 15.99
N SER A 134 12.61 3.87 16.48
CA SER A 134 13.12 3.97 17.84
C SER A 134 13.52 5.37 18.33
N THR A 135 13.42 6.40 17.48
CA THR A 135 13.50 7.80 17.90
C THR A 135 12.27 8.59 17.43
N GLU A 136 11.76 9.46 18.30
CA GLU A 136 10.64 10.36 17.98
C GLU A 136 10.95 11.25 16.75
N LYS A 137 12.23 11.60 16.57
CA LYS A 137 12.71 12.37 15.42
C LYS A 137 12.55 11.59 14.12
N ASP A 138 12.91 10.31 14.10
CA ASP A 138 12.71 9.46 12.93
C ASP A 138 11.22 9.27 12.66
N TYR A 139 10.40 9.07 13.70
CA TYR A 139 8.96 8.90 13.55
C TYR A 139 8.29 10.08 12.84
N ARG A 140 8.49 11.31 13.36
CA ARG A 140 7.86 12.51 12.80
C ARG A 140 8.41 12.91 11.43
N THR A 141 9.60 12.45 11.08
CA THR A 141 10.20 12.71 9.75
C THR A 141 9.52 11.84 8.69
N HIS A 142 9.21 10.59 9.02
CA HIS A 142 8.76 9.59 8.06
C HIS A 142 7.26 9.29 8.13
N LEU A 143 6.56 9.74 9.17
CA LEU A 143 5.09 9.73 9.28
C LEU A 143 4.60 11.08 9.76
N LYS A 144 3.75 11.73 8.95
CA LYS A 144 3.22 13.07 9.22
C LYS A 144 1.71 13.01 9.36
N GLU A 145 1.25 13.37 10.55
CA GLU A 145 -0.17 13.37 10.92
C GLU A 145 -0.76 14.78 10.73
N LEU A 146 -0.76 15.25 9.49
CA LEU A 146 -1.19 16.60 9.11
C LEU A 146 -2.65 16.64 8.64
N GLY A 147 -3.34 15.51 8.63
CA GLY A 147 -4.68 15.34 8.07
C GLY A 147 -4.71 15.48 6.54
N SER A 148 -5.90 15.33 5.98
CA SER A 148 -6.12 15.47 4.54
C SER A 148 -7.39 16.25 4.19
N TYR A 149 -7.43 16.89 3.03
CA TYR A 149 -8.61 17.57 2.51
C TYR A 149 -9.05 16.98 1.16
N TYR A 150 -10.33 16.62 1.07
CA TYR A 150 -11.00 16.32 -0.20
C TYR A 150 -11.65 17.58 -0.74
N VAL A 151 -11.16 18.15 -1.85
CA VAL A 151 -11.52 19.50 -2.28
C VAL A 151 -12.15 19.59 -3.66
N GLY A 152 -13.03 20.57 -3.83
CA GLY A 152 -13.76 20.88 -5.04
C GLY A 152 -13.55 22.34 -5.48
N SER A 153 -13.56 22.56 -6.80
CA SER A 153 -13.19 23.84 -7.43
C SER A 153 -14.37 24.54 -8.10
N ASN A 154 -15.50 23.86 -8.30
CA ASN A 154 -16.70 24.43 -8.93
C ASN A 154 -17.98 24.06 -8.17
N GLU A 155 -19.11 24.70 -8.51
CA GLU A 155 -20.41 24.49 -7.85
C GLU A 155 -20.87 23.02 -7.90
N ARG A 156 -20.59 22.32 -9.00
CA ARG A 156 -20.93 20.91 -9.13
C ARG A 156 -20.12 20.05 -8.15
N ASP A 157 -18.81 20.31 -8.04
CA ASP A 157 -17.95 19.61 -7.08
C ASP A 157 -18.46 19.85 -5.64
N GLU A 158 -18.90 21.06 -5.30
CA GLU A 158 -19.45 21.37 -3.97
C GLU A 158 -20.71 20.56 -3.67
N ILE A 159 -21.64 20.46 -4.63
CA ILE A 159 -22.87 19.66 -4.47
C ILE A 159 -22.53 18.19 -4.26
N GLU A 160 -21.62 17.65 -5.07
CA GLU A 160 -21.21 16.25 -5.00
C GLU A 160 -20.45 15.99 -3.67
N LEU A 161 -19.54 16.88 -3.25
CA LEU A 161 -18.83 16.79 -1.97
C LEU A 161 -19.74 16.93 -0.74
N LYS A 162 -20.78 17.78 -0.77
CA LYS A 162 -21.76 17.84 0.32
C LYS A 162 -22.46 16.50 0.50
N ARG A 163 -22.83 15.85 -0.61
CA ARG A 163 -23.43 14.52 -0.57
C ARG A 163 -22.48 13.47 -0.01
N GLU A 164 -21.22 13.51 -0.41
CA GLU A 164 -20.18 12.65 0.16
C GLU A 164 -20.03 12.88 1.67
N PHE A 165 -19.97 14.14 2.11
CA PHE A 165 -19.87 14.51 3.52
C PHE A 165 -21.05 13.96 4.31
N GLU A 166 -22.29 14.17 3.84
CA GLU A 166 -23.49 13.66 4.48
C GLU A 166 -23.47 12.14 4.63
N ILE A 167 -23.04 11.41 3.60
CA ILE A 167 -22.94 9.94 3.67
C ILE A 167 -21.83 9.53 4.64
N LEU A 168 -20.64 10.13 4.56
CA LEU A 168 -19.53 9.82 5.45
C LEU A 168 -19.88 10.11 6.91
N SER A 169 -20.52 11.25 7.21
CA SER A 169 -20.95 11.61 8.57
C SER A 169 -21.98 10.63 9.15
N LEU A 170 -22.72 9.90 8.31
CA LEU A 170 -23.63 8.85 8.76
C LEU A 170 -22.96 7.48 8.94
N LEU A 171 -21.84 7.23 8.26
CA LEU A 171 -21.14 5.95 8.28
C LEU A 171 -20.00 5.91 9.31
N MET A 172 -19.29 7.03 9.47
CA MET A 172 -18.17 7.19 10.40
C MET A 172 -18.67 7.45 11.82
N GLU A 173 -17.84 7.14 12.81
CA GLU A 173 -18.16 7.43 14.21
C GLU A 173 -17.83 8.88 14.54
N ASP A 174 -18.51 9.46 15.54
CA ASP A 174 -18.31 10.87 15.94
C ASP A 174 -16.84 11.18 16.27
N ASP A 175 -16.10 10.19 16.79
CA ASP A 175 -14.68 10.30 17.12
C ASP A 175 -13.79 10.49 15.88
N ASP A 176 -14.22 10.09 14.68
CA ASP A 176 -13.44 10.24 13.46
C ASP A 176 -13.33 11.70 13.00
N GLY A 177 -14.29 12.54 13.40
CA GLY A 177 -14.17 14.00 13.41
C GLY A 177 -14.01 14.65 12.03
N ILE A 178 -14.66 14.13 10.99
CA ILE A 178 -14.62 14.78 9.67
C ILE A 178 -15.31 16.14 9.71
N GLU A 179 -14.78 17.12 8.98
CA GLU A 179 -15.28 18.50 9.00
C GLU A 179 -15.61 18.99 7.59
N TRP A 180 -16.80 19.59 7.43
CA TRP A 180 -17.11 20.35 6.23
C TRP A 180 -16.30 21.67 6.22
N CYS A 181 -15.65 21.96 5.10
CA CYS A 181 -14.85 23.16 4.90
C CYS A 181 -15.45 24.01 3.78
N ASP A 182 -15.87 25.22 4.11
CA ASP A 182 -16.25 26.24 3.12
C ASP A 182 -15.04 27.04 2.62
N ALA A 183 -15.28 27.96 1.68
CA ALA A 183 -14.22 28.80 1.11
C ALA A 183 -13.45 29.60 2.16
N ASN A 184 -14.11 30.06 3.22
CA ASN A 184 -13.46 30.80 4.30
C ASN A 184 -12.49 29.89 5.06
N ARG A 185 -12.94 28.68 5.43
CA ARG A 185 -12.09 27.69 6.09
C ARG A 185 -10.91 27.31 5.21
N LEU A 186 -11.14 27.01 3.93
CA LEU A 186 -10.08 26.60 3.00
C LEU A 186 -9.07 27.71 2.72
N SER A 187 -9.49 28.99 2.67
CA SER A 187 -8.59 30.12 2.45
C SER A 187 -7.51 30.29 3.54
N SER A 188 -7.76 29.73 4.73
CA SER A 188 -6.82 29.71 5.86
C SER A 188 -5.88 28.51 5.88
N VAL A 189 -6.07 27.53 4.97
CA VAL A 189 -5.28 26.29 4.97
C VAL A 189 -3.96 26.54 4.23
N GLU A 190 -2.86 26.45 4.98
CA GLU A 190 -1.52 26.65 4.43
C GLU A 190 -1.19 25.61 3.35
N GLY A 191 -0.61 26.07 2.23
CA GLY A 191 -0.29 25.23 1.08
C GLY A 191 -1.47 24.85 0.18
N MET A 192 -2.70 25.22 0.52
CA MET A 192 -3.87 25.02 -0.36
C MET A 192 -3.84 26.00 -1.55
N SER A 193 -4.26 25.54 -2.73
CA SER A 193 -4.50 26.45 -3.86
C SER A 193 -5.75 27.28 -3.65
N LYS A 194 -5.73 28.54 -4.11
CA LYS A 194 -6.84 29.50 -3.97
C LYS A 194 -8.08 29.15 -4.80
N ASP A 195 -7.97 28.19 -5.72
CA ASP A 195 -9.04 27.80 -6.64
C ASP A 195 -10.08 26.87 -6.00
N PHE A 196 -9.84 26.38 -4.78
CA PHE A 196 -10.75 25.48 -4.07
C PHE A 196 -11.65 26.25 -3.10
N HIS A 197 -12.95 25.98 -3.14
CA HIS A 197 -13.95 26.72 -2.37
C HIS A 197 -14.86 25.83 -1.50
N SER A 198 -14.72 24.51 -1.61
CA SER A 198 -15.43 23.54 -0.76
C SER A 198 -14.59 22.29 -0.53
N GLY A 199 -14.75 21.64 0.62
CA GLY A 199 -14.11 20.36 0.87
C GLY A 199 -14.50 19.66 2.17
N ILE A 200 -13.92 18.47 2.37
CA ILE A 200 -14.06 17.66 3.57
C ILE A 200 -12.66 17.48 4.17
N TYR A 201 -12.50 17.80 5.45
CA TYR A 201 -11.26 17.61 6.19
C TYR A 201 -11.30 16.31 7.00
N PHE A 202 -10.22 15.55 6.93
CA PHE A 202 -10.00 14.28 7.62
C PHE A 202 -8.82 14.47 8.59
N PRO A 203 -9.08 14.82 9.87
CA PRO A 203 -8.01 15.23 10.79
C PRO A 203 -7.06 14.08 11.18
N ARG A 204 -7.55 12.84 11.15
CA ARG A 204 -6.78 11.67 11.57
C ARG A 204 -5.86 11.11 10.49
N ASP A 205 -6.07 11.51 9.24
CA ASP A 205 -5.29 11.02 8.13
C ASP A 205 -3.82 11.40 8.24
N ALA A 206 -2.96 10.62 7.59
CA ALA A 206 -1.52 10.81 7.63
C ALA A 206 -0.88 10.50 6.28
N VAL A 207 0.37 10.91 6.13
CA VAL A 207 1.26 10.44 5.06
C VAL A 207 2.44 9.71 5.67
N ILE A 208 2.95 8.70 4.97
CA ILE A 208 4.05 7.86 5.44
C ILE A 208 5.06 7.57 4.34
N ASP A 209 6.32 7.38 4.72
CA ASP A 209 7.33 6.73 3.89
C ASP A 209 7.10 5.21 3.89
N SER A 210 6.30 4.76 2.94
CA SER A 210 5.92 3.35 2.81
C SER A 210 7.08 2.44 2.41
N SER A 211 8.10 2.95 1.71
CA SER A 211 9.33 2.20 1.41
C SER A 211 10.09 1.90 2.70
N LEU A 212 10.35 2.94 3.50
CA LEU A 212 11.05 2.79 4.76
C LEU A 212 10.26 1.92 5.74
N TYR A 213 8.94 2.10 5.80
CA TYR A 213 8.07 1.27 6.62
C TYR A 213 8.21 -0.23 6.28
N ALA A 214 8.16 -0.59 4.99
CA ALA A 214 8.35 -1.98 4.56
C ALA A 214 9.74 -2.53 4.92
N LYS A 215 10.79 -1.73 4.73
CA LYS A 215 12.17 -2.10 5.09
C LYS A 215 12.31 -2.37 6.58
N ILE A 216 11.83 -1.46 7.44
CA ILE A 216 11.95 -1.60 8.89
C ILE A 216 11.12 -2.78 9.42
N LEU A 217 9.93 -3.03 8.86
CA LEU A 217 9.17 -4.25 9.19
C LEU A 217 10.00 -5.50 8.89
N MET A 218 10.62 -5.55 7.72
CA MET A 218 11.41 -6.72 7.32
C MET A 218 12.67 -6.89 8.17
N GLU A 219 13.39 -5.80 8.43
CA GLU A 219 14.56 -5.80 9.32
C GLU A 219 14.20 -6.30 10.73
N HIS A 220 13.07 -5.83 11.27
CA HIS A 220 12.56 -6.30 12.55
C HIS A 220 12.26 -7.80 12.52
N VAL A 221 11.57 -8.28 11.48
CA VAL A 221 11.26 -9.72 11.34
C VAL A 221 12.53 -10.56 11.29
N LEU A 222 13.51 -10.18 10.46
CA LEU A 222 14.77 -10.92 10.35
C LEU A 222 15.52 -10.95 11.67
N LYS A 223 15.61 -9.81 12.36
CA LYS A 223 16.32 -9.68 13.63
C LYS A 223 15.66 -10.48 14.76
N GLU A 224 14.35 -10.37 14.92
CA GLU A 224 13.63 -10.91 16.08
C GLU A 224 13.14 -12.35 15.88
N SER A 225 13.26 -12.91 14.67
CA SER A 225 12.94 -14.31 14.38
C SER A 225 13.94 -15.33 14.93
N GLY A 226 15.11 -14.88 15.41
CA GLY A 226 16.18 -15.78 15.86
C GLY A 226 16.73 -16.68 14.75
N GLY A 227 16.65 -16.24 13.47
CA GLY A 227 17.10 -16.99 12.30
C GLY A 227 16.04 -17.92 11.68
N SER A 228 14.80 -17.89 12.17
CA SER A 228 13.69 -18.65 11.57
C SER A 228 13.03 -17.93 10.39
N ALA A 229 13.36 -16.66 10.14
CA ALA A 229 12.91 -15.90 8.98
C ALA A 229 14.07 -15.59 8.01
N GLU A 230 13.79 -15.71 6.71
CA GLU A 230 14.70 -15.36 5.64
C GLU A 230 14.06 -14.36 4.66
N PHE A 231 14.89 -13.54 4.03
CA PHE A 231 14.49 -12.65 2.94
C PHE A 231 15.38 -12.89 1.72
N TRP A 232 14.79 -13.25 0.59
CA TRP A 232 15.49 -13.45 -0.67
C TRP A 232 15.08 -12.36 -1.67
N PRO A 233 15.88 -11.28 -1.80
CA PRO A 233 15.69 -10.27 -2.83
C PRO A 233 16.11 -10.79 -4.21
N ASN A 234 15.72 -10.07 -5.27
CA ASN A 234 16.03 -10.39 -6.66
C ASN A 234 15.67 -11.84 -7.03
N THR A 235 14.55 -12.34 -6.49
CA THR A 235 14.09 -13.71 -6.68
C THR A 235 12.66 -13.69 -7.23
N THR A 236 12.50 -14.12 -8.48
CA THR A 236 11.20 -14.14 -9.14
C THR A 236 10.53 -15.49 -8.96
N VAL A 237 9.32 -15.51 -8.40
CA VAL A 237 8.48 -16.71 -8.38
C VAL A 237 7.84 -16.91 -9.74
N GLN A 238 8.24 -18.00 -10.40
CA GLN A 238 7.75 -18.41 -11.71
C GLN A 238 6.43 -19.16 -11.61
N SER A 239 6.30 -20.11 -10.67
CA SER A 239 5.05 -20.85 -10.46
C SER A 239 4.74 -21.12 -8.99
N ILE A 240 3.45 -21.26 -8.69
CA ILE A 240 2.94 -21.75 -7.40
C ILE A 240 1.97 -22.91 -7.66
N ASP A 241 2.48 -24.13 -7.52
CA ASP A 241 1.79 -25.37 -7.85
C ASP A 241 1.43 -26.14 -6.57
N ARG A 242 0.23 -26.71 -6.47
CA ARG A 242 -0.06 -27.65 -5.39
C ARG A 242 0.59 -29.00 -5.64
N GLN A 243 1.05 -29.61 -4.56
CA GLN A 243 1.43 -31.01 -4.58
C GLN A 243 0.19 -31.89 -4.40
N SER A 244 0.23 -33.10 -4.96
CA SER A 244 -0.88 -34.06 -4.97
C SER A 244 -1.34 -34.54 -3.60
N SER A 245 -0.59 -34.24 -2.52
CA SER A 245 -0.93 -34.61 -1.14
C SER A 245 -1.80 -33.58 -0.39
N ASP A 246 -2.29 -32.51 -1.03
CA ASP A 246 -3.14 -31.44 -0.44
C ASP A 246 -2.57 -30.70 0.78
N GLU A 247 -1.41 -31.10 1.30
CA GLU A 247 -0.81 -30.55 2.52
C GLU A 247 0.30 -29.52 2.26
N THR A 248 0.85 -29.47 1.04
CA THR A 248 1.99 -28.60 0.69
C THR A 248 1.83 -27.91 -0.66
N VAL A 249 2.61 -26.84 -0.84
CA VAL A 249 2.71 -26.04 -2.06
C VAL A 249 4.15 -26.05 -2.53
N SER A 250 4.31 -26.17 -3.84
CA SER A 250 5.58 -26.14 -4.56
C SER A 250 5.73 -24.79 -5.26
N ILE A 251 6.84 -24.11 -5.04
CA ILE A 251 7.07 -22.75 -5.53
C ILE A 251 8.33 -22.79 -6.38
N LYS A 252 8.20 -22.57 -7.69
CA LYS A 252 9.36 -22.51 -8.59
C LYS A 252 9.88 -21.09 -8.65
N ILE A 253 11.17 -20.92 -8.46
CA ILE A 253 11.85 -19.62 -8.58
C ILE A 253 12.80 -19.62 -9.77
N ASP A 254 13.06 -18.44 -10.32
CA ASP A 254 13.98 -18.23 -11.44
C ASP A 254 15.42 -18.58 -11.11
N LYS A 255 15.85 -18.27 -9.88
CA LYS A 255 17.19 -18.52 -9.39
C LYS A 255 17.47 -20.02 -9.36
N GLU A 256 18.42 -20.44 -10.19
CA GLU A 256 18.91 -21.82 -10.29
C GLU A 256 17.84 -22.87 -10.64
N HIS A 257 16.67 -22.43 -11.16
CA HIS A 257 15.50 -23.28 -11.37
C HIS A 257 15.10 -24.08 -10.11
N ARG A 258 15.33 -23.48 -8.94
CA ARG A 258 15.07 -24.12 -7.65
C ARG A 258 13.56 -24.21 -7.40
N THR A 259 13.16 -25.28 -6.73
CA THR A 259 11.80 -25.46 -6.19
C THR A 259 11.86 -25.42 -4.68
N ILE A 260 10.99 -24.61 -4.07
CA ILE A 260 10.80 -24.50 -2.63
C ILE A 260 9.49 -25.20 -2.27
N THR A 261 9.46 -25.95 -1.18
CA THR A 261 8.22 -26.54 -0.65
C THR A 261 7.80 -25.82 0.61
N ALA A 262 6.51 -25.51 0.74
CA ALA A 262 5.97 -24.83 1.89
C ALA A 262 4.59 -25.36 2.30
N LYS A 263 4.23 -25.21 3.58
CA LYS A 263 2.87 -25.53 4.04
C LYS A 263 1.86 -24.49 3.55
N HIS A 264 2.21 -23.20 3.60
CA HIS A 264 1.38 -22.11 3.11
C HIS A 264 2.16 -21.13 2.24
N VAL A 265 1.45 -20.47 1.33
CA VAL A 265 1.94 -19.37 0.51
C VAL A 265 1.01 -18.17 0.66
N VAL A 266 1.58 -17.00 0.91
CA VAL A 266 0.88 -15.70 0.87
C VAL A 266 1.30 -14.95 -0.38
N VAL A 267 0.35 -14.70 -1.28
CA VAL A 267 0.58 -13.93 -2.51
C VAL A 267 0.27 -12.47 -2.23
N ALA A 268 1.32 -11.65 -2.12
CA ALA A 268 1.28 -10.22 -1.82
C ALA A 268 2.03 -9.38 -2.89
N THR A 269 1.94 -9.82 -4.15
CA THR A 269 2.72 -9.27 -5.29
C THR A 269 2.20 -7.94 -5.84
N GLY A 270 1.12 -7.39 -5.29
CA GLY A 270 0.42 -6.25 -5.88
C GLY A 270 0.05 -6.51 -7.35
N ALA A 271 0.34 -5.56 -8.23
CA ALA A 271 0.08 -5.66 -9.67
C ALA A 271 1.21 -6.31 -10.50
N LEU A 272 2.39 -6.59 -9.91
CA LEU A 272 3.60 -6.95 -10.67
C LEU A 272 3.47 -8.30 -11.39
N ARG A 273 2.92 -9.32 -10.73
CA ARG A 273 2.84 -10.68 -11.30
C ARG A 273 1.70 -10.84 -12.32
N MET A 274 0.66 -10.00 -12.25
CA MET A 274 -0.42 -9.98 -13.23
C MET A 274 0.03 -9.53 -14.63
N PHE A 275 1.15 -8.79 -14.72
CA PHE A 275 1.65 -8.23 -15.97
C PHE A 275 2.52 -9.22 -16.78
N GLN A 276 3.14 -10.22 -16.13
CA GLN A 276 4.20 -11.03 -16.75
C GLN A 276 3.78 -12.47 -17.12
N GLN A 277 2.78 -13.06 -16.47
CA GLN A 277 2.40 -14.47 -16.70
C GLN A 277 0.87 -14.64 -16.70
N GLN A 278 0.27 -14.72 -17.89
CA GLN A 278 -1.18 -14.84 -18.05
C GLN A 278 -1.75 -16.21 -17.64
N GLN A 279 -0.96 -17.29 -17.63
CA GLN A 279 -1.49 -18.66 -17.47
C GLN A 279 -1.82 -19.08 -16.02
N GLU A 280 -1.09 -18.59 -15.01
CA GLU A 280 -1.36 -18.99 -13.61
C GLU A 280 -2.42 -18.15 -12.90
N TYR A 281 -2.76 -16.99 -13.46
CA TYR A 281 -3.70 -16.05 -12.87
C TYR A 281 -5.11 -16.15 -13.46
N GLU A 282 -5.47 -17.25 -14.14
CA GLU A 282 -6.84 -17.50 -14.60
C GLU A 282 -7.88 -17.29 -13.48
N ARG A 283 -7.52 -17.59 -12.22
CA ARG A 283 -8.41 -17.46 -11.05
C ARG A 283 -8.60 -16.02 -10.57
N LEU A 284 -7.67 -15.12 -10.86
CA LEU A 284 -7.77 -13.69 -10.54
C LEU A 284 -8.12 -12.85 -11.77
N ASN A 285 -8.21 -13.49 -12.94
CA ASN A 285 -8.57 -12.84 -14.18
C ASN A 285 -9.95 -12.20 -14.06
N GLY A 286 -10.03 -10.92 -14.43
CA GLY A 286 -11.26 -10.13 -14.29
C GLY A 286 -11.62 -9.73 -12.87
N LEU A 287 -10.89 -10.14 -11.82
CA LEU A 287 -11.12 -9.67 -10.44
C LEU A 287 -10.25 -8.46 -10.09
N MET A 288 -9.11 -8.34 -10.77
CA MET A 288 -8.18 -7.24 -10.59
C MET A 288 -7.65 -6.73 -11.94
N LYS A 289 -7.25 -5.47 -11.97
CA LYS A 289 -6.48 -4.87 -13.07
C LYS A 289 -5.25 -4.14 -12.52
N PRO A 290 -4.12 -4.16 -13.24
CA PRO A 290 -2.95 -3.39 -12.87
C PRO A 290 -3.12 -1.95 -13.37
N CYS A 291 -2.70 -0.98 -12.57
CA CYS A 291 -2.80 0.44 -12.86
C CYS A 291 -1.46 1.13 -12.58
N TYR A 292 -1.10 2.08 -13.44
CA TYR A 292 0.00 2.99 -13.14
C TYR A 292 -0.46 4.11 -12.22
N SER A 293 0.40 4.50 -11.30
CA SER A 293 0.36 5.80 -10.65
C SER A 293 1.65 6.55 -10.94
N TYR A 294 1.54 7.82 -11.29
CA TYR A 294 2.65 8.71 -11.58
C TYR A 294 2.86 9.63 -10.39
N LEU A 295 4.10 10.10 -10.23
CA LEU A 295 4.50 10.94 -9.13
C LEU A 295 5.55 11.94 -9.63
N VAL A 296 5.37 13.20 -9.28
CA VAL A 296 6.29 14.30 -9.56
C VAL A 296 6.57 15.12 -8.31
N HIS A 297 7.76 15.72 -8.24
CA HIS A 297 8.15 16.67 -7.19
C HIS A 297 8.48 18.01 -7.83
N VAL A 298 7.53 18.93 -7.76
CA VAL A 298 7.50 20.18 -8.51
C VAL A 298 8.03 21.31 -7.62
N PRO A 299 9.09 22.03 -8.03
CA PRO A 299 9.46 23.28 -7.38
C PRO A 299 8.39 24.34 -7.68
N THR A 300 7.96 25.08 -6.65
CA THR A 300 7.02 26.20 -6.83
C THR A 300 7.60 27.48 -6.26
N THR A 301 7.41 28.58 -6.98
CA THR A 301 7.72 29.93 -6.53
C THR A 301 6.53 30.49 -5.73
N THR A 302 6.18 29.84 -4.62
CA THR A 302 5.07 30.30 -3.77
C THR A 302 5.37 31.73 -3.28
N PRO A 303 4.41 32.67 -3.22
CA PRO A 303 4.66 34.04 -2.79
C PRO A 303 5.25 34.13 -1.37
N SER A 304 6.02 35.19 -1.11
CA SER A 304 6.77 35.55 0.12
C SER A 304 6.00 35.56 1.46
N GLU A 305 4.73 35.17 1.46
CA GLU A 305 3.80 35.27 2.59
C GLU A 305 3.55 33.93 3.30
N VAL A 306 4.03 32.82 2.73
CA VAL A 306 3.92 31.46 3.31
C VAL A 306 5.30 31.01 3.77
N ASP A 307 5.43 30.37 4.94
CA ASP A 307 6.68 29.76 5.41
C ASP A 307 7.16 28.59 4.52
N ALA A 308 6.51 28.37 3.37
CA ALA A 308 6.87 27.45 2.30
C ALA A 308 8.28 27.66 1.69
N TYR A 309 8.99 28.75 2.03
CA TYR A 309 10.42 28.89 1.74
C TYR A 309 11.32 28.08 2.67
N ASN A 310 10.79 27.58 3.78
CA ASN A 310 11.49 26.65 4.62
C ASN A 310 11.63 25.32 3.86
N GLU A 311 12.87 24.90 3.62
CA GLU A 311 13.18 23.62 2.98
C GLU A 311 12.63 22.42 3.77
N ASP A 312 12.22 22.61 5.02
CA ASP A 312 11.58 21.59 5.85
C ASP A 312 10.03 21.68 5.89
N TYR A 313 9.43 22.64 5.18
CA TYR A 313 7.98 22.86 5.22
C TYR A 313 7.19 21.68 4.63
N CYS A 314 6.10 21.31 5.32
CA CYS A 314 5.18 20.25 4.93
C CYS A 314 3.73 20.68 5.23
N SER A 315 2.82 20.35 4.31
CA SER A 315 1.39 20.65 4.47
C SER A 315 0.55 19.38 4.74
N SER A 316 -0.72 19.58 5.08
CA SER A 316 -1.74 18.54 4.91
C SER A 316 -1.74 17.97 3.50
N ASN A 317 -2.28 16.77 3.34
CA ASN A 317 -2.49 16.18 2.03
C ASN A 317 -3.80 16.71 1.42
N PHE A 318 -3.82 16.88 0.12
CA PHE A 318 -4.98 17.39 -0.61
C PHE A 318 -5.29 16.43 -1.75
N PHE A 319 -6.57 16.24 -2.07
CA PHE A 319 -6.99 15.48 -3.23
C PHE A 319 -8.25 16.07 -3.84
N THR A 320 -8.33 16.03 -5.16
CA THR A 320 -9.38 16.71 -5.93
C THR A 320 -10.60 15.82 -6.11
N TRP A 321 -11.80 16.37 -5.98
CA TRP A 321 -13.03 15.69 -6.39
C TRP A 321 -13.00 15.34 -7.89
N GLY A 322 -13.43 14.13 -8.25
CA GLY A 322 -13.54 13.67 -9.64
C GLY A 322 -12.21 13.42 -10.37
N TYR A 323 -11.08 13.81 -9.80
CA TYR A 323 -9.74 13.57 -10.32
C TYR A 323 -8.89 12.88 -9.26
N THR A 324 -8.23 11.79 -9.61
CA THR A 324 -7.44 10.99 -8.66
C THR A 324 -6.05 11.59 -8.42
N HIS A 325 -5.93 12.93 -8.39
CA HIS A 325 -4.69 13.60 -8.02
C HIS A 325 -4.67 13.81 -6.51
N ASP A 326 -3.55 13.49 -5.89
CA ASP A 326 -3.26 13.86 -4.52
C ASP A 326 -1.92 14.61 -4.43
N TRP A 327 -1.87 15.66 -3.63
CA TRP A 327 -0.70 16.49 -3.49
C TRP A 327 -0.50 17.02 -2.08
N CYS A 328 0.75 17.38 -1.76
CA CYS A 328 1.11 18.08 -0.54
C CYS A 328 2.44 18.81 -0.75
N TYR A 329 2.72 19.78 0.11
CA TYR A 329 4.08 20.26 0.27
C TYR A 329 4.91 19.22 1.03
N THR A 330 6.05 18.88 0.47
CA THR A 330 7.09 18.04 1.10
C THR A 330 8.43 18.72 0.85
N ASN A 331 9.04 19.19 1.95
CA ASN A 331 10.33 19.85 1.94
C ASN A 331 10.32 21.12 1.06
N GLY A 332 9.34 22.00 1.27
CA GLY A 332 9.18 23.27 0.55
C GLY A 332 8.76 23.15 -0.93
N LYS A 333 8.57 21.94 -1.45
CA LYS A 333 8.17 21.68 -2.84
C LYS A 333 6.87 20.90 -2.89
N ILE A 334 6.15 20.98 -4.00
CA ILE A 334 4.87 20.29 -4.16
C ILE A 334 5.10 18.91 -4.74
N ARG A 335 4.79 17.89 -3.96
CA ARG A 335 4.66 16.53 -4.46
C ARG A 335 3.25 16.39 -5.02
N VAL A 336 3.12 15.85 -6.23
CA VAL A 336 1.81 15.46 -6.80
C VAL A 336 1.88 14.03 -7.28
N SER A 337 0.91 13.22 -6.87
CA SER A 337 0.66 11.88 -7.37
C SER A 337 -0.70 11.79 -8.05
N GLY A 338 -0.86 10.75 -8.85
CA GLY A 338 -2.07 10.48 -9.61
C GLY A 338 -1.93 10.93 -11.06
N GLU A 339 -2.70 10.32 -11.94
CA GLU A 339 -3.22 10.81 -13.22
C GLU A 339 -3.98 9.62 -13.80
N ASP A 340 -5.27 9.78 -14.09
CA ASP A 340 -6.05 8.94 -15.00
C ASP A 340 -5.74 7.45 -14.88
N HIS A 341 -6.29 6.74 -13.87
CA HIS A 341 -6.03 5.32 -13.52
C HIS A 341 -5.74 4.43 -14.73
N PHE A 342 -4.48 4.52 -15.19
CA PHE A 342 -4.19 4.13 -16.55
C PHE A 342 -3.95 2.65 -16.49
N SER A 343 -4.77 1.92 -17.22
CA SER A 343 -4.61 0.49 -17.36
C SER A 343 -3.16 0.19 -17.72
N ALA A 344 -2.46 -0.51 -16.84
CA ALA A 344 -1.09 -0.91 -17.05
C ALA A 344 -0.96 -2.05 -18.06
N TYR A 345 -2.05 -2.40 -18.76
CA TYR A 345 -1.99 -3.18 -20.00
C TYR A 345 -1.47 -2.37 -21.19
N LYS A 346 -1.28 -1.06 -21.05
CA LYS A 346 -0.66 -0.16 -22.04
C LYS A 346 0.71 0.30 -21.54
N ALA A 347 1.53 0.90 -22.41
CA ALA A 347 2.80 1.50 -21.99
C ALA A 347 2.59 2.69 -21.03
N PRO A 348 3.50 2.92 -20.06
CA PRO A 348 3.31 3.93 -19.01
C PRO A 348 3.31 5.38 -19.52
N LYS A 349 3.94 5.70 -20.66
CA LYS A 349 4.03 7.09 -21.14
C LYS A 349 4.51 8.08 -20.04
N GLU A 350 5.50 7.65 -19.26
CA GLU A 350 5.98 8.36 -18.06
C GLU A 350 6.23 9.85 -18.32
N GLU A 351 7.01 10.18 -19.35
CA GLU A 351 7.36 11.57 -19.66
C GLU A 351 6.12 12.43 -19.95
N GLU A 352 5.20 11.95 -20.81
CA GLU A 352 3.96 12.65 -21.15
C GLU A 352 3.10 12.90 -19.90
N ARG A 353 2.92 11.88 -19.07
CA ARG A 353 2.06 11.89 -17.88
C ARG A 353 2.64 12.77 -16.77
N CYS A 354 3.89 12.52 -16.40
CA CYS A 354 4.59 13.34 -15.40
C CYS A 354 4.68 14.81 -15.83
N ASN A 355 4.93 15.12 -17.10
CA ASN A 355 4.96 16.51 -17.57
C ASN A 355 3.57 17.17 -17.51
N ARG A 356 2.47 16.43 -17.72
CA ARG A 356 1.12 16.97 -17.50
C ARG A 356 0.85 17.28 -16.03
N LEU A 357 1.27 16.41 -15.12
CA LEU A 357 1.12 16.64 -13.67
C LEU A 357 1.91 17.85 -13.19
N SER A 358 3.16 17.97 -13.66
CA SER A 358 3.97 19.14 -13.37
C SER A 358 3.29 20.42 -13.84
N ARG A 359 2.76 20.46 -15.07
CA ARG A 359 2.05 21.65 -15.58
C ARG A 359 0.77 21.95 -14.81
N TRP A 360 -0.05 20.94 -14.52
CA TRP A 360 -1.26 21.11 -13.69
C TRP A 360 -0.91 21.75 -12.35
N THR A 361 0.19 21.32 -11.74
CA THR A 361 0.69 21.88 -10.47
C THR A 361 1.11 23.34 -10.64
N LEU A 362 1.94 23.64 -11.65
CA LEU A 362 2.41 24.99 -11.91
C LEU A 362 1.27 25.96 -12.23
N GLU A 363 0.30 25.56 -13.04
CA GLU A 363 -0.90 26.34 -13.36
C GLU A 363 -1.70 26.65 -12.09
N ARG A 364 -1.95 25.62 -11.27
CA ARG A 364 -2.75 25.72 -10.04
C ARG A 364 -2.14 26.64 -8.97
N TYR A 365 -0.83 26.81 -9.00
CA TYR A 365 -0.09 27.68 -8.08
C TYR A 365 0.40 28.98 -8.73
N GLY A 366 0.00 29.27 -9.97
CA GLY A 366 0.33 30.51 -10.67
C GLY A 366 1.80 30.63 -11.11
N CYS A 367 2.49 29.51 -11.26
CA CYS A 367 3.91 29.41 -11.60
C CYS A 367 4.17 28.89 -13.03
N ALA A 368 3.15 28.76 -13.87
CA ALA A 368 3.27 28.16 -15.21
C ALA A 368 4.34 28.84 -16.09
N ASP A 369 4.43 30.18 -16.05
CA ASP A 369 5.40 30.95 -16.83
C ASP A 369 6.81 31.00 -16.21
N SER A 370 7.00 30.39 -15.02
CA SER A 370 8.29 30.42 -14.30
C SER A 370 9.28 29.35 -14.78
N TYR A 371 8.83 28.39 -15.59
CA TYR A 371 9.64 27.24 -16.01
C TYR A 371 9.48 26.97 -17.50
N THR A 372 10.59 26.67 -18.16
CA THR A 372 10.64 26.19 -19.54
C THR A 372 10.22 24.72 -19.63
N GLU A 373 9.90 24.27 -20.84
CA GLU A 373 9.56 22.86 -21.10
C GLU A 373 10.72 21.89 -20.79
N GLU A 374 11.95 22.34 -21.00
CA GLU A 374 13.15 21.57 -20.64
C GLU A 374 13.28 21.43 -19.12
N GLU A 375 13.03 22.50 -18.37
CA GLU A 375 13.04 22.48 -16.90
C GLU A 375 11.92 21.60 -16.35
N VAL A 376 10.69 21.72 -16.86
CA VAL A 376 9.55 20.88 -16.45
C VAL A 376 9.86 19.40 -16.67
N SER A 377 10.49 19.05 -17.79
CA SER A 377 10.87 17.68 -18.12
C SER A 377 12.01 17.13 -17.23
N SER A 378 12.75 18.01 -16.56
CA SER A 378 13.85 17.66 -15.65
C SER A 378 13.40 17.47 -14.19
N PHE A 379 12.15 17.81 -13.86
CA PHE A 379 11.66 17.65 -12.49
C PHE A 379 11.74 16.19 -12.03
N PRO A 380 12.09 15.93 -10.76
CA PRO A 380 12.08 14.58 -10.23
C PRO A 380 10.72 13.94 -10.45
N ARG A 381 10.73 12.75 -11.05
CA ARG A 381 9.54 11.99 -11.41
C ARG A 381 9.76 10.50 -11.25
N GLN A 382 8.69 9.77 -11.01
CA GLN A 382 8.66 8.32 -11.07
C GLN A 382 7.24 7.83 -11.39
N TYR A 383 7.12 6.55 -11.71
CA TYR A 383 5.84 5.86 -11.75
C TYR A 383 5.95 4.50 -11.05
N GLY A 384 4.82 4.00 -10.56
CA GLY A 384 4.72 2.70 -9.90
C GLY A 384 3.47 1.94 -10.32
N LEU A 385 3.48 0.63 -10.05
CA LEU A 385 2.33 -0.24 -10.30
C LEU A 385 1.56 -0.54 -9.02
N TYR A 386 0.25 -0.35 -9.11
CA TYR A 386 -0.69 -0.76 -8.07
C TYR A 386 -1.82 -1.56 -8.72
N SER A 387 -2.66 -2.20 -7.90
CA SER A 387 -3.75 -3.04 -8.40
C SER A 387 -5.09 -2.55 -7.92
N GLU A 388 -6.06 -2.53 -8.83
CA GLU A 388 -7.47 -2.25 -8.54
C GLU A 388 -8.28 -3.53 -8.64
N THR A 389 -9.23 -3.66 -7.74
CA THR A 389 -10.22 -4.73 -7.70
C THR A 389 -11.52 -4.22 -8.33
N VAL A 390 -12.31 -5.12 -8.91
CA VAL A 390 -13.56 -4.74 -9.60
C VAL A 390 -14.59 -4.08 -8.70
N ASP A 391 -14.54 -4.36 -7.40
CA ASP A 391 -15.46 -3.83 -6.39
C ASP A 391 -14.80 -2.87 -5.40
N MET A 392 -13.58 -2.40 -5.69
CA MET A 392 -12.84 -1.44 -4.87
C MET A 392 -12.53 -1.92 -3.43
N VAL A 393 -12.58 -3.23 -3.16
CA VAL A 393 -12.25 -3.82 -1.86
C VAL A 393 -11.04 -4.76 -2.01
N PRO A 394 -10.08 -4.78 -1.07
CA PRO A 394 -8.96 -5.73 -1.12
C PRO A 394 -9.40 -7.19 -1.26
N ILE A 395 -8.53 -8.02 -1.84
CA ILE A 395 -8.71 -9.46 -1.97
C ILE A 395 -7.86 -10.17 -0.93
N VAL A 396 -8.53 -10.83 0.01
CA VAL A 396 -7.90 -11.47 1.17
C VAL A 396 -8.37 -12.92 1.34
N GLY A 397 -7.46 -13.81 1.71
CA GLY A 397 -7.78 -15.18 2.11
C GLY A 397 -7.64 -16.20 1.00
N THR A 398 -8.27 -17.37 1.20
CA THR A 398 -8.08 -18.56 0.38
C THR A 398 -9.33 -18.88 -0.44
N PHE A 399 -9.17 -19.40 -1.66
CA PHE A 399 -10.29 -20.08 -2.33
C PHE A 399 -10.65 -21.37 -1.59
N LEU A 400 -11.92 -21.83 -1.65
CA LEU A 400 -12.39 -23.02 -0.90
C LEU A 400 -11.58 -24.29 -1.21
N LYS A 401 -11.04 -24.42 -2.43
CA LYS A 401 -10.19 -25.54 -2.85
C LYS A 401 -8.71 -25.35 -2.48
N ASP A 402 -8.34 -24.18 -1.97
CA ASP A 402 -6.98 -23.65 -1.93
C ASP A 402 -6.48 -23.29 -0.53
N LYS A 403 -6.61 -24.20 0.43
CA LYS A 403 -6.30 -23.92 1.86
C LYS A 403 -4.86 -23.45 2.10
N ASN A 404 -3.93 -23.78 1.22
CA ASN A 404 -2.52 -23.45 1.34
C ASN A 404 -2.09 -22.18 0.61
N ILE A 405 -2.95 -21.56 -0.21
CA ILE A 405 -2.61 -20.33 -0.96
C ILE A 405 -3.55 -19.21 -0.51
N CYS A 406 -3.01 -18.26 0.24
CA CYS A 406 -3.69 -17.07 0.72
C CYS A 406 -3.32 -15.88 -0.18
N TYR A 407 -4.31 -15.09 -0.58
CA TYR A 407 -4.11 -13.85 -1.32
C TYR A 407 -4.19 -12.65 -0.35
N LEU A 408 -3.36 -11.63 -0.61
CA LEU A 408 -3.39 -10.33 0.06
C LEU A 408 -3.07 -9.26 -1.00
N LEU A 409 -4.09 -8.87 -1.76
CA LEU A 409 -3.95 -8.11 -3.01
C LEU A 409 -5.00 -6.99 -3.12
N GLY A 410 -4.85 -6.09 -4.09
CA GLY A 410 -5.86 -5.07 -4.40
C GLY A 410 -5.82 -3.85 -3.48
N CYS A 411 -4.79 -3.03 -3.61
CA CYS A 411 -4.67 -1.81 -2.81
C CYS A 411 -5.55 -0.65 -3.28
N ASN A 412 -6.16 -0.72 -4.47
CA ASN A 412 -7.16 0.24 -4.97
C ASN A 412 -6.73 1.73 -4.80
N ALA A 413 -5.48 2.06 -5.15
CA ALA A 413 -4.82 3.35 -4.98
C ALA A 413 -4.59 3.79 -3.51
N TRP A 414 -5.66 3.90 -2.71
CA TRP A 414 -5.69 4.48 -1.36
C TRP A 414 -5.68 3.45 -0.22
N GLY A 415 -5.76 2.17 -0.55
CA GLY A 415 -5.98 1.09 0.40
C GLY A 415 -4.75 0.64 1.18
N GLN A 416 -3.76 1.50 1.44
CA GLN A 416 -2.64 1.12 2.31
C GLN A 416 -3.12 0.82 3.73
N THR A 417 -3.97 1.68 4.28
CA THR A 417 -4.61 1.54 5.60
C THR A 417 -5.31 0.21 5.74
N ILE A 418 -6.30 -0.05 4.88
CA ILE A 418 -7.05 -1.31 4.90
C ILE A 418 -6.18 -2.53 4.58
N LEU A 419 -5.18 -2.45 3.70
CA LEU A 419 -4.32 -3.60 3.41
C LEU A 419 -3.44 -3.98 4.61
N SER A 420 -2.95 -3.02 5.39
CA SER A 420 -2.24 -3.34 6.63
C SER A 420 -3.16 -3.98 7.67
N TYR A 421 -4.42 -3.54 7.76
CA TYR A 421 -5.41 -4.25 8.57
C TYR A 421 -5.60 -5.69 8.06
N CYS A 422 -5.79 -5.87 6.74
CA CYS A 422 -5.94 -7.18 6.12
C CYS A 422 -4.72 -8.09 6.33
N ALA A 423 -3.51 -7.53 6.37
CA ALA A 423 -2.29 -8.26 6.69
C ALA A 423 -2.31 -8.85 8.11
N SER A 424 -2.96 -8.18 9.07
CA SER A 424 -3.14 -8.68 10.43
C SER A 424 -4.05 -9.90 10.53
N LEU A 425 -4.86 -10.17 9.49
CA LEU A 425 -5.72 -11.34 9.40
C LEU A 425 -4.95 -12.60 8.97
N VAL A 426 -3.77 -12.43 8.34
CA VAL A 426 -3.00 -13.52 7.73
C VAL A 426 -2.69 -14.66 8.72
N PRO A 427 -2.20 -14.42 9.95
CA PRO A 427 -1.93 -15.52 10.86
C PRO A 427 -3.17 -16.37 11.12
N ALA A 428 -4.36 -15.78 11.17
CA ALA A 428 -5.61 -16.50 11.42
C ALA A 428 -6.08 -17.27 10.17
N LEU A 429 -5.96 -16.65 9.01
CA LEU A 429 -6.28 -17.26 7.71
C LEU A 429 -5.41 -18.48 7.41
N LEU A 430 -4.22 -18.55 8.00
CA LEU A 430 -3.31 -19.70 7.94
C LEU A 430 -3.45 -20.66 9.13
N GLY A 431 -4.33 -20.38 10.09
CA GLY A 431 -4.62 -21.25 11.24
C GLY A 431 -3.65 -21.15 12.42
N TYR A 432 -2.87 -20.07 12.52
CA TYR A 432 -1.94 -19.81 13.62
C TYR A 432 -2.57 -18.97 14.76
N GLN A 433 -3.76 -18.42 14.55
CA GLN A 433 -4.54 -17.72 15.58
C GLN A 433 -6.05 -17.81 15.25
N GLU A 434 -6.90 -17.58 16.23
CA GLU A 434 -8.33 -17.39 15.98
C GLU A 434 -8.62 -15.95 15.53
N LEU A 435 -9.64 -15.78 14.68
CA LEU A 435 -10.15 -14.45 14.34
C LEU A 435 -11.00 -13.91 15.50
N THR A 436 -10.87 -12.62 15.81
CA THR A 436 -11.86 -11.94 16.66
C THR A 436 -13.19 -11.79 15.91
N GLU A 437 -14.29 -11.51 16.62
CA GLU A 437 -15.59 -11.27 15.98
C GLU A 437 -15.54 -10.11 14.97
N SER A 438 -14.86 -9.01 15.31
CA SER A 438 -14.66 -7.87 14.41
C SER A 438 -13.83 -8.26 13.17
N GLN A 439 -12.77 -9.05 13.34
CA GLN A 439 -11.97 -9.54 12.22
C GLN A 439 -12.76 -10.50 11.31
N GLN A 440 -13.58 -11.37 11.91
CA GLN A 440 -14.46 -12.29 11.17
C GLN A 440 -15.52 -11.52 10.37
N ASP A 441 -16.04 -10.44 10.93
CA ASP A 441 -16.99 -9.55 10.25
C ASP A 441 -16.32 -8.84 9.05
N VAL A 442 -15.14 -8.22 9.25
CA VAL A 442 -14.37 -7.61 8.15
C VAL A 442 -14.01 -8.63 7.07
N LEU A 443 -13.68 -9.86 7.45
CA LEU A 443 -13.35 -10.91 6.48
C LEU A 443 -14.51 -11.19 5.51
N ASN A 444 -15.77 -11.03 5.92
CA ASN A 444 -16.91 -11.20 5.01
C ASN A 444 -16.90 -10.19 3.85
N LEU A 445 -16.33 -9.01 4.07
CA LEU A 445 -16.16 -7.97 3.06
C LEU A 445 -14.91 -8.20 2.20
N VAL A 446 -13.77 -8.49 2.81
CA VAL A 446 -12.48 -8.57 2.09
C VAL A 446 -12.16 -9.96 1.54
N SER A 447 -12.93 -10.98 1.90
CA SER A 447 -12.66 -12.35 1.44
C SER A 447 -12.73 -12.45 -0.08
N ILE A 448 -11.75 -13.11 -0.69
CA ILE A 448 -11.77 -13.48 -2.11
C ILE A 448 -13.02 -14.29 -2.48
N ARG A 449 -13.62 -14.98 -1.51
CA ARG A 449 -14.82 -15.81 -1.72
C ARG A 449 -16.08 -15.00 -2.00
N ARG A 450 -16.09 -13.69 -1.76
CA ARG A 450 -17.24 -12.84 -2.13
C ARG A 450 -17.53 -12.91 -3.63
N PHE A 451 -16.51 -13.13 -4.46
CA PHE A 451 -16.66 -13.30 -5.91
C PHE A 451 -17.18 -14.68 -6.32
N SER A 452 -17.02 -15.71 -5.48
CA SER A 452 -17.60 -17.04 -5.73
C SER A 452 -19.12 -17.11 -5.48
N ARG A 453 -19.70 -16.05 -4.92
CA ARG A 453 -21.15 -15.91 -4.70
C ARG A 453 -21.83 -14.98 -5.69
N LEU A 454 -21.10 -14.44 -6.68
CA LEU A 454 -21.73 -13.66 -7.74
C LEU A 454 -22.67 -14.58 -8.55
N PRO A 455 -23.91 -14.16 -8.83
CA PRO A 455 -24.78 -14.93 -9.69
C PRO A 455 -24.06 -15.15 -11.02
N THR A 456 -23.94 -16.40 -11.43
CA THR A 456 -23.64 -16.74 -12.83
C THR A 456 -24.83 -16.24 -13.64
N ASN A 457 -24.70 -15.05 -14.23
CA ASN A 457 -25.65 -14.58 -15.25
C ASN A 457 -25.55 -15.43 -16.50
#